data_AF-A0A9E0XLT8-F1
#
_entry.id   AF-A0A9E0XLT8-F1
#
_cell.length_a   1.000
_cell.length_b   1.000
_cell.length_c   1.000
_cell.angle_alpha   90.00
_cell.angle_beta   90.00
_cell.angle_gamma   90.00
#
_symmetry.space_group_name_H-M   'P 1'
#
loop_
_entity.id
_entity.type
_entity.pdbx_description
1 polymer ?
#
loop_
_entity_poly.entity_id
_entity_poly.type
_entity_poly.pdbx_seq_one_letter_code
_entity_poly.pdbx_strand_id
1 'polypeptide(L)'
;MTDQQYNFEEKMEELFKQTINNLPAEDVEEINDYITHGECGVAYDHLVSQLFEYDISISSETYELIAEFGKFMGYEESEWGHLKSLIKAP
;
A
#
# COMPACT_ATOMS: atom_id res chain seq x y z
N MET A 1 1.85 19.03 22.09
CA MET A 1 2.57 17.78 21.79
C MET A 1 1.75 17.03 20.76
N THR A 2 2.04 17.22 19.47
CA THR A 2 1.56 16.32 18.39
C THR A 2 2.46 16.52 17.16
N ASP A 3 3.78 16.41 17.35
CA ASP A 3 4.75 16.30 16.24
C ASP A 3 4.85 14.84 15.73
N GLN A 4 3.85 14.00 16.02
CA GLN A 4 3.82 12.58 15.60
C GLN A 4 2.73 12.25 14.58
N GLN A 5 2.02 13.26 14.07
CA GLN A 5 1.28 13.12 12.82
C GLN A 5 2.26 13.33 11.65
N TYR A 6 3.33 12.54 11.63
CA TYR A 6 4.09 12.25 10.41
C TYR A 6 3.05 11.65 9.46
N ASN A 7 2.74 12.37 8.38
CA ASN A 7 1.41 12.32 7.79
C ASN A 7 1.15 10.95 7.15
N PHE A 8 0.26 10.19 7.76
CA PHE A 8 -0.13 8.84 7.33
C PHE A 8 -0.62 8.84 5.88
N GLU A 9 -1.31 9.90 5.49
CA GLU A 9 -1.76 10.17 4.13
C GLU A 9 -0.56 10.33 3.17
N GLU A 10 0.50 11.02 3.55
CA GLU A 10 1.70 11.19 2.70
C GLU A 10 2.38 9.86 2.42
N LYS A 11 2.48 8.97 3.41
CA LYS A 11 3.05 7.62 3.22
C LYS A 11 2.15 6.76 2.32
N MET A 12 0.84 6.84 2.50
CA MET A 12 -0.10 6.11 1.65
C MET A 12 -0.04 6.62 0.20
N GLU A 13 0.02 7.94 0.01
CA GLU A 13 0.21 8.55 -1.30
C GLU A 13 1.53 8.14 -1.96
N GLU A 14 2.63 8.09 -1.20
CA GLU A 14 3.93 7.64 -1.71
C GLU A 14 3.85 6.19 -2.18
N LEU A 15 3.31 5.31 -1.34
CA LEU A 15 3.10 3.90 -1.68
C LEU A 15 2.21 3.76 -2.92
N PHE A 16 1.10 4.49 -2.97
CA PHE A 16 0.19 4.51 -4.10
C PHE A 16 0.90 4.93 -5.40
N LYS A 17 1.67 6.02 -5.39
CA LYS A 17 2.43 6.50 -6.57
C LYS A 17 3.41 5.46 -7.12
N GLN A 18 3.94 4.57 -6.29
CA GLN A 18 4.83 3.49 -6.74
C GLN A 18 4.10 2.34 -7.42
N THR A 19 2.82 2.12 -7.10
CA THR A 19 2.06 0.94 -7.54
C THR A 19 1.04 1.24 -8.63
N ILE A 20 0.56 2.49 -8.77
CA ILE A 20 -0.55 2.86 -9.68
C ILE A 20 -0.37 2.41 -11.13
N ASN A 21 0.84 2.47 -11.67
CA ASN A 21 1.08 2.23 -13.10
C ASN A 21 0.88 0.77 -13.49
N ASN A 22 0.79 -0.12 -12.50
CA ASN A 22 0.66 -1.56 -12.71
C ASN A 22 -0.72 -2.09 -12.30
N LEU A 23 -1.62 -1.24 -11.78
CA LEU A 23 -2.97 -1.62 -11.39
C LEU A 23 -3.99 -1.26 -12.48
N PRO A 24 -5.12 -1.97 -12.56
CA PRO A 24 -6.26 -1.54 -13.36
C PRO A 24 -6.75 -0.15 -12.98
N ALA A 25 -7.29 0.58 -13.96
CA ALA A 25 -7.76 1.95 -13.74
C ALA A 25 -8.86 2.05 -12.68
N GLU A 26 -9.73 1.05 -12.59
CA GLU A 26 -10.81 1.00 -11.59
C GLU A 26 -10.26 0.93 -10.15
N ASP A 27 -9.24 0.09 -9.90
CA ASP A 27 -8.60 0.01 -8.60
C ASP A 27 -7.81 1.28 -8.25
N VAL A 28 -7.16 1.89 -9.25
CA VAL A 28 -6.46 3.16 -9.06
C VAL A 28 -7.44 4.26 -8.64
N GLU A 29 -8.60 4.35 -9.31
CA GLU A 29 -9.63 5.32 -8.96
C GLU A 29 -10.20 5.06 -7.57
N GLU A 30 -10.47 3.81 -7.22
CA GLU A 30 -11.04 3.41 -5.93
C GLU A 30 -10.08 3.65 -4.76
N ILE A 31 -8.81 3.24 -4.88
CA ILE A 31 -7.78 3.50 -3.87
C ILE A 31 -7.58 5.01 -3.66
N ASN A 32 -7.57 5.79 -4.75
CA ASN A 32 -7.45 7.23 -4.65
C ASN A 32 -8.66 7.86 -3.95
N ASP A 33 -9.88 7.37 -4.19
CA ASP A 33 -11.07 7.84 -3.51
C ASP A 33 -10.96 7.62 -1.99
N TYR A 34 -10.54 6.43 -1.55
CA TYR A 34 -10.30 6.15 -0.14
C TYR A 34 -9.25 7.08 0.49
N ILE A 35 -8.12 7.31 -0.19
CA ILE A 35 -7.07 8.24 0.29
C ILE A 35 -7.67 9.65 0.47
N THR A 36 -8.40 10.15 -0.53
CA THR A 36 -8.98 11.50 -0.48
C THR A 36 -10.06 11.69 0.58
N HIS A 37 -10.72 10.61 1.01
CA HIS A 37 -11.69 10.62 2.11
C HIS A 37 -11.05 10.34 3.48
N GLY A 38 -9.72 10.17 3.55
CA GLY A 38 -9.00 9.85 4.79
C GLY A 38 -9.14 8.40 5.24
N GLU A 39 -9.66 7.52 4.38
CA GLU A 39 -9.88 6.09 4.62
C GLU A 39 -8.65 5.26 4.26
N CYS A 40 -7.47 5.72 4.70
CA CYS A 40 -6.17 5.14 4.31
C CYS A 40 -5.97 3.66 4.73
N GLY A 41 -6.68 3.17 5.75
CA GLY A 41 -6.70 1.74 6.08
C GLY A 41 -7.39 0.91 5.00
N VAL A 42 -8.54 1.39 4.50
CA VAL A 42 -9.27 0.75 3.39
C VAL A 42 -8.45 0.84 2.10
N ALA A 43 -7.82 1.99 1.85
CA ALA A 43 -6.91 2.17 0.72
C ALA A 43 -5.76 1.14 0.73
N TYR A 44 -5.18 0.89 1.91
CA TYR A 44 -4.10 -0.08 2.08
C TYR A 44 -4.58 -1.52 1.86
N ASP A 45 -5.70 -1.91 2.50
CA ASP A 45 -6.26 -3.26 2.37
C ASP A 45 -6.59 -3.58 0.91
N HIS A 46 -7.20 -2.61 0.21
CA HIS A 46 -7.48 -2.73 -1.22
C HIS A 46 -6.19 -2.86 -2.02
N LEU A 47 -5.22 -1.98 -1.81
CA LEU A 47 -3.94 -2.02 -2.52
C LEU A 47 -3.22 -3.38 -2.35
N VAL A 48 -3.09 -3.86 -1.12
CA VAL A 48 -2.42 -5.15 -0.83
C VAL A 48 -3.13 -6.30 -1.53
N SER A 49 -4.46 -6.32 -1.46
CA SER A 49 -5.27 -7.34 -2.12
C SER A 49 -5.07 -7.33 -3.62
N GLN A 50 -5.14 -6.16 -4.27
CA GLN A 50 -5.01 -6.04 -5.72
C GLN A 50 -3.60 -6.34 -6.22
N LEU A 51 -2.56 -5.98 -5.48
CA LEU A 51 -1.19 -6.37 -5.82
C LEU A 51 -1.06 -7.89 -5.91
N PHE A 52 -1.68 -8.63 -4.99
CA PHE A 52 -1.66 -10.09 -5.01
C PHE A 52 -2.57 -10.68 -6.08
N GLU A 53 -3.81 -10.21 -6.19
CA GLU A 53 -4.80 -10.76 -7.14
C GLU A 53 -4.33 -10.64 -8.60
N TYR A 54 -3.69 -9.54 -8.94
CA TYR A 54 -3.17 -9.31 -10.29
C TYR A 54 -1.72 -9.79 -10.50
N ASP A 55 -1.10 -10.45 -9.52
CA ASP A 55 0.31 -10.89 -9.56
C ASP A 55 1.27 -9.73 -9.91
N ILE A 56 0.99 -8.54 -9.36
CA ILE A 56 1.76 -7.33 -9.63
C ILE A 56 3.13 -7.44 -8.99
N SER A 57 4.15 -7.42 -9.83
CA SER A 57 5.52 -7.48 -9.36
C SER A 57 5.91 -6.17 -8.67
N ILE A 58 6.47 -6.29 -7.48
CA ILE A 58 6.90 -5.15 -6.66
C ILE A 58 8.40 -5.20 -6.40
N SER A 59 8.98 -4.03 -6.12
CA SER A 59 10.37 -3.95 -5.67
C SER A 59 10.49 -4.31 -4.19
N SER A 60 11.71 -4.63 -3.73
CA SER A 60 11.97 -4.81 -2.29
C SER A 60 11.66 -3.54 -1.49
N GLU A 61 11.95 -2.37 -2.05
CA GLU A 61 11.66 -1.07 -1.42
C GLU A 61 10.14 -0.86 -1.24
N THR A 62 9.36 -1.15 -2.28
CA THR A 62 7.89 -1.08 -2.21
C THR A 62 7.35 -2.08 -1.17
N TYR A 63 7.89 -3.30 -1.12
CA TYR A 63 7.51 -4.27 -0.09
C TYR A 63 7.83 -3.78 1.33
N GLU A 64 9.00 -3.17 1.53
CA GLU A 64 9.40 -2.60 2.81
C GLU A 64 8.46 -1.47 3.25
N LEU A 65 8.05 -0.59 2.32
CA LEU A 65 7.05 0.46 2.58
C LEU A 65 5.69 -0.10 2.97
N ILE A 66 5.20 -1.13 2.27
CA ILE A 66 3.96 -1.84 2.63
C ILE A 66 4.06 -2.39 4.05
N ALA A 67 5.17 -3.07 4.36
CA ALA A 67 5.38 -3.67 5.67
C ALA A 67 5.50 -2.63 6.79
N GLU A 68 6.14 -1.49 6.53
CA GLU A 68 6.19 -0.36 7.47
C GLU A 68 4.80 0.22 7.72
N PHE A 69 4.02 0.39 6.66
CA PHE A 69 2.66 0.93 6.74
C PHE A 69 1.73 -0.01 7.52
N GLY A 70 1.71 -1.30 7.19
CA GLY A 70 0.95 -2.32 7.92
C GLY A 70 1.31 -2.38 9.41
N LYS A 71 2.61 -2.36 9.74
CA LYS A 71 3.07 -2.30 11.14
C LYS A 71 2.62 -1.03 11.86
N PHE A 72 2.67 0.11 11.17
CA PHE A 72 2.24 1.39 11.74
C PHE A 72 0.74 1.39 12.05
N MET A 73 -0.08 0.74 11.22
CA MET A 73 -1.51 0.54 11.48
C MET A 73 -1.82 -0.49 12.57
N GLY A 74 -0.80 -1.20 13.07
CA GLY A 74 -0.97 -2.28 14.04
C GLY A 74 -1.50 -3.57 13.43
N TYR A 75 -1.34 -3.76 12.11
CA TYR A 75 -1.68 -5.00 11.43
C TYR A 75 -0.59 -6.05 11.63
N GLU A 76 -0.97 -7.33 11.54
CA GLU A 76 -0.03 -8.44 11.61
C GLU A 76 0.59 -8.72 10.23
N GLU A 77 1.79 -9.30 10.21
CA GLU A 77 2.49 -9.64 8.96
C GLU A 77 1.68 -10.60 8.06
N SER A 78 0.70 -11.32 8.59
CA SER A 78 -0.24 -12.12 7.79
C SER A 78 -0.95 -11.31 6.71
N GLU A 79 -1.21 -10.03 6.98
CA GLU A 79 -1.98 -9.15 6.09
C GLU A 79 -1.21 -8.79 4.82
N TRP A 80 0.12 -8.74 4.83
CA TRP A 80 0.92 -8.37 3.64
C TRP A 80 2.06 -9.34 3.31
N GLY A 81 2.41 -10.26 4.22
CA GLY A 81 3.59 -11.11 4.11
C GLY A 81 3.55 -12.05 2.90
N HIS A 82 2.36 -12.33 2.38
CA HIS A 82 2.16 -13.10 1.15
C HIS A 82 2.72 -12.38 -0.10
N LEU A 83 2.81 -11.03 -0.07
CA LEU A 83 3.39 -10.22 -1.15
C LEU A 83 4.89 -10.43 -1.32
N LYS A 84 5.60 -11.07 -0.38
CA LYS A 84 7.02 -11.45 -0.57
C LYS A 84 7.23 -12.29 -1.83
N SER A 85 6.21 -13.05 -2.24
CA SER A 85 6.24 -13.86 -3.46
C SER A 85 6.27 -13.02 -4.75
N LEU A 86 5.86 -11.75 -4.68
CA LEU A 86 5.78 -10.82 -5.81
C LEU A 86 7.05 -9.97 -5.98
N ILE A 87 8.00 -10.06 -5.04
CA ILE A 87 9.24 -9.30 -5.10
C ILE A 87 10.08 -9.79 -6.29
N LYS A 88 10.31 -8.91 -7.27
CA LYS A 88 11.26 -9.16 -8.37
C LYS A 88 12.44 -8.21 -8.25
N ALA A 89 13.64 -8.78 -8.33
CA ALA A 89 14.86 -7.97 -8.42
C ALA A 89 14.84 -7.18 -9.75
N PRO A 90 15.41 -5.95 -9.78
CA PRO A 90 15.58 -5.20 -11.01
C PRO A 90 16.44 -5.92 -12.04
#